data_AF-A0A947N5R3-F1
#
_entry.id   AF-A0A947N5R3-F1
#
_cell.length_a   1.000
_cell.length_b   1.000
_cell.length_c   1.000
_cell.angle_alpha   90.00
_cell.angle_beta   90.00
_cell.angle_gamma   90.00
#
_symmetry.space_group_name_H-M   'P 1'
#
loop_
_entity.id
_entity.type
_entity.pdbx_description
1 polymer ?
#
loop_
_entity_poly.entity_id
_entity_poly.type
_entity_poly.pdbx_seq_one_letter_code
_entity_poly.pdbx_strand_id
1 'polypeptide(L)' 'LTSTENKIAFARQYYNDSVMRMNNKTEMFPSNVIAGMFQFGREEYYPVPEEDKEPVKVNLR' A
#
# COMPACT_ATOMS: atom_id res chain seq x y z
N LEU A 1 -22.71 -9.64 5.82
CA LEU A 1 -21.33 -10.04 5.45
C LEU A 1 -20.59 -8.89 4.76
N THR A 2 -21.26 -8.14 3.89
CA THR A 2 -20.74 -6.99 3.13
C THR A 2 -20.06 -5.90 3.97
N SER A 3 -20.54 -5.58 5.19
CA SER A 3 -19.90 -4.54 6.02
C SER A 3 -18.57 -4.97 6.63
N THR A 4 -18.34 -6.28 6.81
CA THR A 4 -17.10 -6.82 7.37
C THR A 4 -16.07 -7.00 6.25
N GLU A 5 -16.51 -7.50 5.10
CA GLU A 5 -15.68 -7.60 3.88
C GLU A 5 -15.20 -6.22 3.42
N ASN A 6 -16.10 -5.22 3.37
CA ASN A 6 -15.72 -3.84 3.04
C ASN A 6 -14.71 -3.24 4.03
N LYS A 7 -14.84 -3.54 5.33
CA LYS A 7 -13.87 -3.08 6.34
C LYS A 7 -12.51 -3.74 6.16
N ILE A 8 -12.48 -5.03 5.85
CA ILE A 8 -11.24 -5.77 5.60
C ILE A 8 -10.54 -5.24 4.35
N ALA A 9 -11.29 -4.99 3.26
CA ALA A 9 -10.74 -4.40 2.04
C ALA A 9 -10.17 -2.99 2.29
N PHE A 10 -10.90 -2.14 3.01
CA PHE A 10 -10.42 -0.81 3.39
C PHE A 10 -9.16 -0.87 4.27
N ALA A 11 -9.11 -1.77 5.25
CA ALA A 11 -7.94 -1.94 6.11
C ALA A 11 -6.71 -2.38 5.31
N ARG A 12 -6.87 -3.30 4.34
CA ARG A 12 -5.81 -3.73 3.42
C ARG A 12 -5.29 -2.55 2.58
N GLN A 13 -6.20 -1.78 1.99
CA GLN A 13 -5.83 -0.59 1.22
C GLN A 13 -5.09 0.43 2.08
N TYR A 14 -5.61 0.73 3.27
CA TYR A 14 -4.98 1.68 4.20
C TYR A 14 -3.57 1.25 4.63
N TYR A 15 -3.37 -0.04 4.89
CA TYR A 15 -2.05 -0.59 5.18
C TYR A 15 -1.11 -0.38 3.99
N ASN A 16 -1.54 -0.77 2.78
CA ASN A 16 -0.73 -0.62 1.57
C ASN A 16 -0.39 0.85 1.26
N ASP A 17 -1.34 1.76 1.41
CA ASP A 17 -1.10 3.20 1.22
C ASP A 17 -0.10 3.74 2.26
N SER A 18 -0.16 3.23 3.48
CA SER A 18 0.77 3.62 4.55
C SER A 18 2.19 3.12 4.29
N VAL A 19 2.33 1.84 3.89
CA VAL A 19 3.60 1.26 3.46
C VAL A 19 4.17 1.99 2.25
N MET A 20 3.34 2.32 1.26
CA MET A 20 3.76 3.08 0.08
C MET A 20 4.33 4.44 0.48
N ARG A 21 3.61 5.20 1.31
CA ARG A 21 4.07 6.52 1.78
C ARG A 21 5.36 6.40 2.58
N MET A 22 5.48 5.36 3.42
CA MET A 22 6.70 5.13 4.20
C MET A 22 7.87 4.83 3.28
N ASN A 23 7.75 3.82 2.41
CA ASN A 23 8.77 3.43 1.44
C ASN A 23 9.25 4.61 0.59
N ASN A 24 8.32 5.41 0.07
CA ASN A 24 8.67 6.60 -0.70
C ASN A 24 9.48 7.61 0.13
N LYS A 25 9.10 7.83 1.41
CA LYS A 25 9.86 8.72 2.30
C LYS A 25 11.25 8.17 2.62
N THR A 26 11.37 6.86 2.80
CA THR A 26 12.66 6.19 3.02
C THR A 26 13.63 6.37 1.85
N GLU A 27 13.12 6.62 0.64
CA GLU A 27 13.93 6.78 -0.58
C GLU A 27 14.11 8.23 -1.03
N MET A 28 13.22 9.13 -0.61
CA MET A 28 13.26 10.54 -0.99
C MET A 28 14.14 11.38 -0.05
N PHE A 29 14.88 12.34 -0.61
CA PHE A 29 15.59 13.36 0.17
C PHE A 29 14.61 14.39 0.75
N PRO A 30 14.78 14.86 2.00
CA PRO A 30 15.85 14.53 2.95
C PRO A 30 15.56 13.33 3.87
N SER A 31 14.36 12.77 3.80
CA SER A 31 13.89 11.72 4.71
C SER A 31 14.71 10.43 4.62
N ASN A 32 15.34 10.12 3.48
CA ASN A 32 16.23 8.99 3.30
C ASN A 32 17.50 9.05 4.18
N VAL A 33 18.00 10.25 4.52
CA VAL A 33 19.15 10.42 5.42
C VAL A 33 18.77 10.03 6.84
N ILE A 34 17.63 10.54 7.33
CA ILE A 34 17.09 10.19 8.64
C ILE A 34 16.74 8.70 8.67
N ALA A 35 16.15 8.18 7.60
CA ALA A 35 15.85 6.77 7.47
C ALA A 35 17.10 5.89 7.61
N GLY A 36 18.20 6.24 6.93
CA GLY A 36 19.48 5.55 7.08
C GLY A 36 20.06 5.64 8.49
N MET A 37 19.96 6.81 9.15
CA MET A 37 20.45 7.00 10.53
C MET A 37 19.69 6.15 11.56
N PHE A 38 18.40 5.94 11.36
CA PHE A 38 17.53 5.16 12.26
C PHE A 38 17.18 3.77 11.74
N GLN A 39 17.85 3.32 10.67
CA GLN A 39 17.65 2.00 10.03
C GLN A 39 16.21 1.73 9.57
N PHE A 40 15.46 2.77 9.19
CA PHE A 40 14.17 2.58 8.53
C PHE A 40 14.39 2.07 7.11
N GLY A 41 13.81 0.90 6.79
CA GLY A 41 13.92 0.24 5.49
C GLY A 41 12.63 0.34 4.66
N ARG A 42 12.59 -0.41 3.55
CA ARG A 42 11.33 -0.67 2.84
C ARG A 42 10.55 -1.76 3.57
N GLU A 43 9.25 -1.58 3.65
CA GLU A 43 8.29 -2.57 4.13
C GLU A 43 7.54 -3.19 2.95
N GLU A 44 7.09 -4.44 3.13
CA GLU A 44 6.35 -5.17 2.11
C GLU A 44 4.86 -4.78 2.12
N TYR A 45 4.23 -4.82 0.95
CA TYR A 45 2.78 -4.61 0.84
C TYR A 45 2.02 -5.85 1.30
N TYR A 46 0.82 -5.63 1.82
CA TYR A 46 -0.13 -6.71 2.08
C TYR A 46 -0.59 -7.30 0.75
N PRO A 47 -0.53 -8.64 0.60
CA PRO A 47 -0.87 -9.30 -0.65
C PRO A 47 -2.34 -9.07 -1.01
N VAL A 48 -2.58 -8.66 -2.25
CA VAL A 48 -3.91 -8.54 -2.81
C VAL A 48 -4.36 -9.91 -3.31
N PRO A 49 -5.57 -10.40 -2.94
CA PRO A 49 -6.12 -11.66 -3.45
C PRO A 49 -6.20 -11.65 -4.98
N GLU A 50 -6.03 -12.82 -5.61
CA GLU A 50 -6.13 -12.97 -7.08
C GLU A 50 -7.49 -12.50 -7.63
N GLU A 51 -8.56 -12.65 -6.84
CA GLU A 51 -9.93 -12.22 -7.17
C GLU A 51 -10.03 -10.69 -7.37
N ASP A 52 -9.21 -9.91 -6.67
CA ASP A 52 -9.19 -8.44 -6.73
C ASP A 52 -8.25 -7.92 -7.84
N LYS A 53 -7.52 -8.81 -8.54
CA LYS A 53 -6.60 -8.46 -9.65
C LYS A 53 -7.29 -8.46 -11.01
N GLU A 54 -8.58 -8.80 -11.09
CA GLU A 54 -9.29 -8.78 -12.37
C GLU A 54 -9.25 -7.37 -12.99
N PRO A 55 -8.82 -7.24 -14.25
CA PRO A 55 -8.74 -5.94 -14.89
C PRO A 55 -10.14 -5.34 -15.00
N VAL A 56 -10.31 -4.16 -14.42
CA VAL A 56 -11.52 -3.36 -14.62
C VAL A 56 -11.67 -3.13 -16.12
N LYS A 57 -12.66 -3.78 -16.75
CA LYS A 57 -12.98 -3.59 -18.17
C LYS A 57 -13.52 -2.18 -18.35
N VAL A 58 -12.63 -1.22 -18.61
CA VAL A 58 -13.02 0.15 -18.92
C VAL A 58 -13.60 0.16 -20.33
N ASN A 59 -14.93 0.09 -20.43
CA ASN A 59 -15.63 0.42 -21.67
C ASN A 59 -15.57 1.94 -21.85
N LEU A 60 -14.57 2.41 -22.59
CA LEU A 60 -14.58 3.75 -23.19
C LEU A 60 -15.68 3.74 -24.27
N ARG A 61 -16.80 4.39 -23.97
CA ARG A 61 -17.84 4.72 -24.95
C ARG A 61 -17.40 5.88 -25.83
#